data_AF-A0A960DUP1-F1
#
_entry.id   AF-A0A960DUP1-F1
#
_cell.length_a   1.000
_cell.length_b   1.000
_cell.length_c   1.000
_cell.angle_alpha   90.00
_cell.angle_beta   90.00
_cell.angle_gamma   90.00
#
_symmetry.space_group_name_H-M   'P 1'
#
loop_
_entity.id
_entity.type
_entity.pdbx_description
1 polymer ?
#
loop_
_entity_poly.entity_id
_entity_poly.type
_entity_poly.pdbx_seq_one_letter_code
_entity_poly.pdbx_strand_id
1 'polypeptide(L)' 'MPLNPDAVGAVGDPRDIAWDSKDCLLYAVGIGAGQADLPFSTENTQNTPQVVYPTFAVVAGTGGGTGGMSGSSQRG' A
#
# COMPACT_ATOMS: atom_id res chain seq x y z
N MET A 1 -1.57 -29.01 -12.44
CA MET A 1 -0.94 -28.48 -11.23
C MET A 1 -1.36 -29.35 -10.05
N PRO A 2 -0.43 -29.94 -9.29
CA PRO A 2 -0.77 -30.62 -8.04
C PRO A 2 -1.11 -29.60 -6.95
N LEU A 3 -2.17 -29.88 -6.17
CA LEU A 3 -2.61 -29.10 -5.02
C LEU A 3 -2.45 -29.99 -3.77
N ASN A 4 -1.94 -29.45 -2.67
CA ASN A 4 -1.80 -30.18 -1.39
C ASN A 4 -3.04 -29.94 -0.51
N PRO A 5 -3.94 -30.93 -0.29
CA PRO A 5 -5.10 -30.78 0.58
C PRO A 5 -4.75 -30.59 2.06
N ASP A 6 -3.59 -31.08 2.51
CA ASP A 6 -3.13 -31.00 3.91
C ASP A 6 -2.62 -29.60 4.29
N ALA A 7 -2.57 -28.67 3.34
CA ALA A 7 -2.15 -27.29 3.59
C ALA A 7 -3.25 -26.42 4.26
N VAL A 8 -4.48 -26.92 4.38
CA VAL A 8 -5.56 -26.21 5.08
C VAL A 8 -5.16 -26.00 6.54
N GLY A 9 -5.14 -24.73 6.98
CA GLY A 9 -4.71 -24.35 8.33
C GLY A 9 -3.22 -24.03 8.47
N ALA A 10 -2.42 -24.15 7.39
CA ALA A 10 -1.07 -23.62 7.39
C ALA A 10 -1.09 -22.09 7.54
N VAL A 11 -0.21 -21.56 8.40
CA VAL A 11 -0.09 -20.13 8.69
C VAL A 11 1.29 -19.66 8.23
N GLY A 12 1.35 -18.47 7.63
CA GLY A 12 2.62 -17.85 7.23
C GLY A 12 3.30 -17.13 8.40
N ASP A 13 4.60 -16.89 8.27
CA ASP A 13 5.33 -16.10 9.26
C ASP A 13 4.86 -14.64 9.29
N PRO A 14 4.76 -14.01 10.48
CA PRO A 14 4.48 -12.58 10.60
C PRO A 14 5.51 -11.74 9.83
N ARG A 15 5.04 -10.64 9.21
CA ARG A 15 5.88 -9.69 8.48
C ARG A 15 5.45 -8.27 8.79
N ASP A 16 6.43 -7.41 9.00
CA ASP A 16 6.22 -5.97 9.12
C ASP A 16 6.27 -5.33 7.73
N ILE A 17 5.24 -4.53 7.44
CA ILE A 17 5.14 -3.78 6.20
C ILE A 17 4.76 -2.35 6.57
N ALA A 18 5.52 -1.39 6.04
CA ALA A 18 5.25 0.02 6.17
C ALA A 18 5.04 0.62 4.79
N TRP A 19 4.26 1.70 4.76
CA TRP A 19 3.93 2.47 3.58
C TRP A 19 3.87 3.94 3.97
N ASP A 20 4.12 4.81 3.00
CA ASP A 20 4.04 6.27 3.19
C ASP A 20 3.03 6.92 2.23
N SER A 21 3.01 8.25 2.20
CA SER A 21 2.11 9.00 1.31
C SER A 21 2.30 8.64 -0.15
N LYS A 22 3.52 8.35 -0.61
CA LYS A 22 3.83 8.03 -2.00
C LYS A 22 3.15 6.74 -2.43
N ASP A 23 3.15 5.71 -1.59
CA ASP A 23 2.53 4.42 -1.91
C ASP A 23 1.00 4.57 -2.03
N CYS A 24 0.41 5.38 -1.14
CA CYS A 24 -1.01 5.72 -1.16
C CYS A 24 -1.40 6.50 -2.42
N LEU A 25 -0.60 7.49 -2.81
CA LEU A 25 -0.81 8.28 -4.04
C LEU A 25 -0.68 7.41 -5.29
N LEU A 26 0.34 6.55 -5.33
CA LEU A 26 0.54 5.66 -6.46
C LEU A 26 -0.62 4.68 -6.62
N TYR A 27 -1.12 4.14 -5.51
CA TYR A 27 -2.32 3.31 -5.53
C TYR A 27 -3.53 4.08 -6.06
N ALA A 28 -3.78 5.29 -5.52
CA ALA A 28 -4.91 6.13 -5.92
C ALA A 28 -4.90 6.41 -7.42
N VAL A 29 -3.75 6.83 -7.98
CA VAL A 29 -3.61 7.05 -9.43
C VAL A 29 -3.73 5.74 -10.20
N GLY A 30 -3.18 4.63 -9.69
CA GLY A 30 -3.26 3.31 -10.30
C GLY A 30 -4.69 2.77 -10.45
N ILE A 31 -5.60 3.14 -9.55
CA ILE A 31 -7.03 2.80 -9.65
C ILE A 31 -7.87 3.88 -10.37
N GLY A 32 -7.24 4.97 -10.83
CA GLY A 32 -7.88 5.99 -11.67
C GLY A 32 -8.19 7.33 -11.00
N ALA A 33 -7.75 7.58 -9.77
CA ALA A 33 -7.89 8.90 -9.15
C ALA A 33 -7.05 9.95 -9.90
N GLY A 34 -7.59 11.17 -10.02
CA GLY A 34 -6.95 12.25 -10.79
C GLY A 34 -7.18 13.63 -10.18
N GLN A 35 -7.11 14.67 -11.01
CA GLN A 35 -7.21 16.07 -10.55
C GLN A 35 -8.55 16.43 -9.88
N ALA A 36 -9.61 15.65 -10.09
CA ALA A 36 -10.89 15.81 -9.41
C ALA A 36 -10.87 15.24 -7.97
N ASP A 37 -9.90 14.39 -7.64
CA ASP A 37 -9.81 13.62 -6.40
C ASP A 37 -8.59 14.05 -5.56
N LEU A 38 -8.35 15.36 -5.45
CA LEU A 38 -7.18 15.93 -4.79
C LEU A 38 -6.87 15.36 -3.38
N PRO A 39 -7.85 15.08 -2.51
CA PRO A 39 -7.58 14.45 -1.21
C PRO A 39 -6.89 13.09 -1.31
N PHE A 40 -7.05 12.36 -2.43
CA PHE A 40 -6.46 11.04 -2.65
C PHE A 40 -5.23 11.07 -3.55
N SER A 41 -5.12 12.07 -4.43
CA SER A 41 -4.09 12.14 -5.46
C SER A 41 -2.99 13.17 -5.20
N THR A 42 -3.06 13.90 -4.08
CA THR A 42 -2.03 14.87 -3.66
C THR A 42 -1.86 14.88 -2.14
N GLU A 43 -0.66 15.25 -1.68
CA GLU A 43 -0.29 15.34 -0.27
C GLU A 43 -0.04 16.78 0.21
N ASN A 44 0.06 17.75 -0.72
CA ASN A 44 0.48 19.12 -0.45
C ASN A 44 -0.53 20.19 -0.91
N THR A 45 -1.75 19.79 -1.27
CA THR A 45 -2.80 20.73 -1.67
C THR A 45 -3.25 21.55 -0.46
N GLN A 46 -3.26 22.88 -0.61
CA GLN A 46 -3.66 23.79 0.46
C GLN A 46 -5.06 23.47 0.97
N ASN A 47 -5.22 23.43 2.30
CA ASN A 47 -6.48 23.15 2.99
C ASN A 47 -7.12 21.79 2.60
N THR A 48 -6.34 20.86 2.04
CA THR A 48 -6.83 19.54 1.60
C THR A 48 -5.92 18.46 2.16
N PRO A 49 -6.22 17.94 3.37
CA PRO A 49 -5.46 16.84 3.94
C PRO A 49 -5.54 15.59 3.06
N GLN A 50 -4.41 14.89 2.93
CA GLN A 50 -4.37 13.62 2.23
C GLN A 50 -5.19 12.56 2.98
N VAL A 51 -5.97 11.78 2.24
CA VAL A 51 -6.69 10.59 2.71
C VAL A 51 -6.42 9.42 1.77
N VAL A 52 -6.66 8.20 2.27
CA VAL A 52 -6.35 6.95 1.55
C VAL A 52 -7.63 6.19 1.27
N TYR A 53 -7.74 5.62 0.06
CA TYR A 53 -8.87 4.74 -0.26
C TYR A 53 -8.85 3.49 0.64
N PRO A 54 -10.00 3.07 1.21
CA PRO A 54 -10.07 1.86 2.04
C PRO A 54 -9.57 0.59 1.35
N THR A 55 -9.71 0.54 0.02
CA THR A 55 -9.27 -0.57 -0.82
C THR A 55 -7.74 -0.73 -0.89
N PHE A 56 -6.97 0.27 -0.45
CA PHE A 56 -5.53 0.17 -0.29
C PHE A 56 -5.14 -0.96 0.67
N ALA A 57 -6.00 -1.33 1.62
CA ALA A 57 -5.75 -2.45 2.54
C ALA A 57 -5.42 -3.77 1.83
N VAL A 58 -5.94 -3.99 0.61
CA VAL A 58 -5.65 -5.19 -0.20
C VAL A 58 -4.19 -5.24 -0.63
N VAL A 59 -3.59 -4.08 -0.92
CA VAL A 59 -2.21 -3.99 -1.40
C VAL A 59 -1.21 -3.71 -0.27
N ALA A 60 -1.66 -3.02 0.78
CA ALA A 60 -0.86 -2.68 1.96
C ALA A 60 -0.21 -3.91 2.61
N GLY A 61 -0.94 -5.04 2.66
CA GLY A 61 -0.43 -6.31 3.20
C GLY A 61 0.44 -7.13 2.25
N THR A 62 0.54 -6.74 0.98
CA THR A 62 1.30 -7.49 -0.04
C THR A 62 2.70 -6.93 -0.29
N GLY A 63 3.07 -5.84 0.37
CA GLY A 63 4.35 -5.15 0.13
C GLY A 63 4.46 -4.57 -1.29
N GLY A 64 3.33 -4.35 -1.96
CA GLY A 64 3.25 -4.05 -3.39
C GLY A 64 2.63 -2.68 -3.68
N GLY A 65 3.50 -1.69 -3.84
CA GLY A 65 3.23 -0.38 -4.42
C GLY A 65 4.54 0.39 -4.40
N THR A 66 5.24 0.48 -5.52
CA THR A 66 6.62 1.00 -5.67
C THR A 66 7.73 0.29 -4.87
N GLY A 67 8.64 -0.37 -5.59
CA GLY A 67 9.90 -0.86 -5.02
C GLY A 67 10.72 0.29 -4.43
N GLY A 68 10.68 0.44 -3.11
CA GLY A 68 11.53 1.39 -2.42
C GLY A 68 11.18 1.66 -0.97
N MET A 69 11.00 0.64 -0.11
CA MET A 69 11.52 0.64 1.27
C MET A 69 11.30 -0.68 2.04
N SER A 70 11.56 -1.85 1.43
CA SER A 70 11.85 -3.02 2.26
C SER A 70 13.34 -2.98 2.61
N GLY A 71 13.68 -2.43 3.78
CA GLY A 71 15.02 -2.54 4.37
C GLY A 71 15.92 -1.30 4.30
N SER A 72 15.56 -0.20 4.99
CA SER A 72 16.57 0.71 5.58
C SER A 72 15.95 1.66 6.61
N SER A 73 15.38 1.11 7.68
CA SER A 73 15.31 1.85 8.96
C SER A 73 16.61 1.59 9.73
N GLN A 74 17.69 2.18 9.19
CA GLN A 74 18.92 2.47 9.92
C GLN A 74 19.27 3.92 9.57
N ARG A 75 18.56 4.85 10.21
CA ARG A 75 18.91 6.27 10.24
C ARG A 75 18.66 6.80 11.65
N GLY A 76 19.75 7.24 12.28
CA GLY A 76 19.76 8.10 13.47
C GLY A 76 19.86 7.35 14.78
#